data_AF-A0A5D0G387-F1
#
_entry.id   AF-A0A5D0G387-F1
#
_cell.length_a   1.000
_cell.length_b   1.000
_cell.length_c   1.000
_cell.angle_alpha   90.00
_cell.angle_beta   90.00
_cell.angle_gamma   90.00
#
_symmetry.space_group_name_H-M   'P 1'
#
loop_
_entity.id
_entity.type
_entity.pdbx_description
1 polymer ?
#
loop_
_entity_poly.entity_id
_entity_poly.type
_entity_poly.pdbx_seq_one_letter_code
_entity_poly.pdbx_strand_id
1 'polypeptide(L)'
;MSEKIVTPRGAYPHTKRVGDFIFVSGTSSRRADNTIAGVDIIDEMGTKRLNVEVQTREVILNIEKNLAKEDATLKDVVDVTSFLVNMNDFAGYNKAYAEFFDKETGPTRTTVAVHQLPHPDLVVEIKVMAYKPI
;
A
#
# COMPACT_ATOMS: atom_id res chain seq x y z
N MET A 1 6.10 -17.19 -19.94
CA MET A 1 5.32 -15.93 -19.98
C MET A 1 6.01 -14.97 -19.05
N SER A 2 6.41 -13.78 -19.50
CA SER A 2 7.06 -12.81 -18.63
C SER A 2 6.11 -12.44 -17.49
N GLU A 3 6.56 -12.60 -16.25
CA GLU A 3 5.81 -12.17 -15.08
C GLU A 3 5.52 -10.66 -15.23
N LYS A 4 4.25 -10.27 -15.32
CA LYS A 4 3.91 -8.85 -15.36
C LYS A 4 4.24 -8.31 -13.97
N ILE A 5 5.11 -7.31 -13.90
CA ILE A 5 5.52 -6.66 -12.66
C ILE A 5 4.84 -5.29 -12.63
N VAL A 6 4.27 -4.91 -11.48
CA VAL A 6 3.78 -3.54 -11.27
C VAL A 6 4.93 -2.58 -11.52
N THR A 7 4.80 -1.63 -12.44
CA THR A 7 5.82 -0.60 -12.69
C THR A 7 5.49 0.69 -11.95
N PRO A 8 6.47 1.46 -11.44
CA PRO A 8 6.23 2.79 -10.88
C PRO A 8 5.52 3.71 -11.88
N ARG A 9 4.72 4.68 -11.40
CA ARG A 9 4.01 5.63 -12.30
C ARG A 9 4.92 6.69 -12.92
N GLY A 10 6.15 6.84 -12.41
CA GLY A 10 7.12 7.83 -12.87
C GLY A 10 8.55 7.31 -12.73
N ALA A 11 9.52 8.21 -12.88
CA ALA A 11 10.96 7.89 -12.86
C ALA A 11 11.49 7.73 -11.42
N TYR A 12 11.04 6.69 -10.71
CA TYR A 12 11.46 6.35 -9.35
C TYR A 12 11.42 4.83 -9.12
N PRO A 13 12.23 4.26 -8.21
CA PRO A 13 12.19 2.83 -7.93
C PRO A 13 11.08 2.47 -6.92
N HIS A 14 10.75 1.17 -6.83
CA HIS A 14 9.85 0.67 -5.77
C HIS A 14 10.49 0.70 -4.39
N THR A 15 11.77 0.35 -4.32
CA THR A 15 12.58 0.33 -3.10
C THR A 15 13.89 1.06 -3.32
N LYS A 16 14.43 1.62 -2.24
CA LYS A 16 15.80 2.12 -2.20
C LYS A 16 16.41 1.75 -0.86
N ARG A 17 17.48 0.95 -0.87
CA ARG A 17 18.29 0.64 0.31
C ARG A 17 19.39 1.68 0.53
N VAL A 18 19.58 2.09 1.79
CA VAL A 18 20.63 3.00 2.26
C VAL A 18 21.14 2.47 3.60
N GLY A 19 22.30 1.81 3.60
CA GLY A 19 22.78 1.06 4.76
C GLY A 19 21.76 0.00 5.17
N ASP A 20 21.42 -0.03 6.46
CA ASP A 20 20.46 -0.97 7.04
C ASP A 20 18.99 -0.54 6.83
N PHE A 21 18.73 0.64 6.28
CA PHE A 21 17.37 1.13 6.02
C PHE A 21 16.92 0.84 4.59
N ILE A 22 15.63 0.50 4.45
CA ILE A 22 14.94 0.32 3.17
C ILE A 22 13.78 1.30 3.11
N PHE A 23 13.75 2.10 2.06
CA PHE A 23 12.67 3.02 1.78
C PHE A 23 11.79 2.45 0.69
N VAL A 24 10.52 2.20 1.00
CA VAL A 24 9.53 1.78 0.01
C VAL A 24 8.79 3.03 -0.49
N SER A 25 8.57 3.12 -1.80
CA SER A 25 7.78 4.19 -2.41
C SER A 25 6.30 4.06 -2.05
N GLY A 26 5.53 5.14 -2.24
CA GLY A 26 4.07 5.11 -2.09
C GLY A 26 3.48 3.97 -2.92
N THR A 27 2.81 3.04 -2.25
CA THR A 27 2.30 1.79 -2.81
C THR A 27 0.79 1.80 -2.78
N SER A 28 0.18 1.45 -3.91
CA SER A 28 -1.27 1.39 -4.12
C SER A 28 -1.76 -0.05 -4.29
N SER A 29 -3.08 -0.23 -4.34
CA SER A 29 -3.76 -1.50 -4.62
C SER A 29 -3.76 -1.88 -6.12
N ARG A 30 -2.96 -1.19 -6.94
CA ARG A 30 -2.82 -1.50 -8.37
C ARG A 30 -2.05 -2.80 -8.57
N ARG A 31 -2.63 -3.69 -9.37
CA ARG A 31 -2.06 -4.97 -9.77
C ARG A 31 -1.22 -4.84 -11.03
N ALA A 32 -0.49 -5.90 -11.35
CA ALA A 32 0.45 -5.92 -12.48
C ALA A 32 -0.22 -5.80 -13.86
N ASP A 33 -1.51 -6.11 -13.96
CA ASP A 33 -2.33 -5.91 -15.16
C ASP A 33 -2.95 -4.50 -15.23
N ASN A 34 -2.56 -3.60 -14.32
CA ASN A 34 -3.11 -2.26 -14.11
C ASN A 34 -4.56 -2.20 -13.60
N THR A 35 -5.18 -3.33 -13.27
CA THR A 35 -6.43 -3.31 -12.50
C THR A 35 -6.15 -2.81 -11.08
N ILE A 36 -7.17 -2.29 -10.41
CA ILE A 36 -7.08 -1.81 -9.03
C ILE A 36 -7.98 -2.72 -8.19
N ALA A 37 -7.42 -3.34 -7.15
CA ALA A 37 -8.19 -4.18 -6.26
C ALA A 37 -9.27 -3.35 -5.54
N GLY A 38 -10.39 -3.97 -5.15
CA GLY A 38 -11.43 -3.28 -4.39
C GLY A 38 -12.16 -2.19 -5.18
N VAL A 39 -12.31 -2.38 -6.49
CA VAL A 39 -13.12 -1.54 -7.38
C VAL A 39 -14.15 -2.44 -8.05
N ASP A 40 -15.41 -2.29 -7.65
CA ASP A 40 -16.54 -3.01 -8.25
C ASP A 40 -17.37 -2.03 -9.10
N ILE A 41 -17.77 -2.43 -10.31
CA ILE A 41 -18.80 -1.72 -11.09
C ILE A 41 -20.15 -2.25 -10.64
N ILE A 42 -21.02 -1.38 -10.12
CA ILE A 42 -22.27 -1.79 -9.46
C ILE A 42 -23.55 -1.50 -10.27
N ASP A 43 -23.43 -0.84 -11.42
CA ASP A 43 -24.53 -0.60 -12.34
C ASP A 43 -24.07 -0.50 -13.80
N GLU A 44 -25.03 -0.41 -14.73
CA GLU A 44 -24.76 -0.28 -16.17
C GLU A 44 -24.18 1.09 -16.55
N MET A 45 -24.28 2.10 -15.68
CA MET A 45 -23.76 3.44 -15.89
C MET A 45 -22.26 3.56 -15.52
N GLY A 46 -21.68 2.50 -14.96
CA GLY A 46 -20.28 2.48 -14.56
C GLY A 46 -20.00 3.04 -13.17
N THR A 47 -21.02 3.16 -12.31
CA THR A 47 -20.84 3.56 -10.92
C THR A 47 -19.91 2.58 -10.22
N LYS A 48 -18.89 3.12 -9.55
CA LYS A 48 -17.89 2.33 -8.84
C LYS A 48 -18.16 2.31 -7.34
N ARG A 49 -18.08 1.13 -6.75
CA ARG A 49 -17.91 0.97 -5.30
C ARG A 49 -16.44 0.72 -5.01
N LEU A 50 -15.84 1.62 -4.23
CA LEU A 50 -14.46 1.51 -3.78
C LEU A 50 -14.43 0.90 -2.37
N ASN A 51 -13.63 -0.14 -2.17
CA ASN A 51 -13.56 -0.86 -0.90
C ASN A 51 -12.19 -0.67 -0.24
N VAL A 52 -12.14 0.14 0.81
CA VAL A 52 -10.89 0.43 1.54
C VAL A 52 -10.26 -0.82 2.15
N GLU A 53 -11.04 -1.78 2.66
CA GLU A 53 -10.46 -2.97 3.29
C GLU A 53 -9.71 -3.83 2.25
N VAL A 54 -10.33 -4.05 1.09
CA VAL A 54 -9.71 -4.82 0.00
C VAL A 54 -8.48 -4.09 -0.55
N GLN A 55 -8.58 -2.77 -0.75
CA GLN A 55 -7.44 -1.97 -1.20
C GLN A 55 -6.30 -1.99 -0.19
N THR A 56 -6.58 -1.85 1.10
CA THR A 56 -5.57 -1.86 2.16
C THR A 56 -4.82 -3.18 2.20
N ARG A 57 -5.52 -4.32 2.12
CA ARG A 57 -4.89 -5.65 2.06
C ARG A 57 -3.96 -5.76 0.85
N GLU A 58 -4.43 -5.38 -0.34
CA GLU A 58 -3.61 -5.44 -1.56
C GLU A 58 -2.39 -4.50 -1.48
N VAL A 59 -2.55 -3.29 -0.92
CA VAL A 59 -1.42 -2.36 -0.69
C VAL A 59 -0.35 -3.01 0.17
N ILE A 60 -0.72 -3.61 1.31
CA ILE A 60 0.25 -4.21 2.23
C ILE A 60 0.93 -5.44 1.61
N LEU A 61 0.18 -6.27 0.87
CA LEU A 61 0.75 -7.40 0.11
C LEU A 61 1.72 -6.91 -0.99
N ASN A 62 1.45 -5.78 -1.63
CA ASN A 62 2.37 -5.20 -2.60
C ASN A 62 3.63 -4.62 -1.94
N ILE A 63 3.50 -4.05 -0.72
CA ILE A 63 4.65 -3.63 0.09
C ILE A 63 5.50 -4.85 0.47
N GLU A 64 4.90 -5.94 0.91
CA GLU A 64 5.60 -7.18 1.25
C GLU A 64 6.40 -7.71 0.03
N LYS A 65 5.79 -7.77 -1.15
CA LYS A 65 6.49 -8.15 -2.40
C LYS A 65 7.66 -7.23 -2.74
N ASN A 66 7.57 -5.94 -2.40
CA ASN A 66 8.65 -4.99 -2.62
C ASN A 66 9.78 -5.18 -1.60
N LEU A 67 9.47 -5.40 -0.33
CA LEU A 67 10.45 -5.71 0.71
C LEU A 67 11.19 -7.03 0.44
N ALA A 68 10.49 -8.04 -0.10
CA ALA A 68 11.08 -9.33 -0.44
C ALA A 68 12.20 -9.23 -1.49
N LYS A 69 12.21 -8.20 -2.35
CA LYS A 69 13.30 -7.94 -3.31
C LYS A 69 14.59 -7.49 -2.63
N GLU A 70 14.50 -7.13 -1.36
CA GLU A 70 15.58 -6.63 -0.51
C GLU A 70 15.84 -7.58 0.67
N ASP A 71 15.38 -8.83 0.60
CA ASP A 71 15.47 -9.84 1.67
C ASP A 71 14.85 -9.38 3.02
N ALA A 72 13.84 -8.53 2.95
CA ALA A 72 13.08 -8.01 4.08
C ALA A 72 11.62 -8.46 4.06
N THR A 73 10.95 -8.31 5.20
CA THR A 73 9.58 -8.73 5.48
C THR A 73 8.79 -7.61 6.16
N LEU A 74 7.48 -7.77 6.32
CA LEU A 74 6.66 -6.80 7.06
C LEU A 74 7.11 -6.61 8.52
N LYS A 75 7.80 -7.60 9.12
CA LYS A 75 8.37 -7.48 10.47
C LYS A 75 9.52 -6.49 10.57
N ASP A 76 10.16 -6.20 9.45
CA ASP A 76 11.28 -5.26 9.39
C ASP A 76 10.77 -3.82 9.20
N VAL A 77 9.47 -3.60 8.99
CA VAL A 77 8.87 -2.27 8.86
C VAL A 77 8.89 -1.56 10.21
N VAL A 78 9.41 -0.33 10.22
CA VAL A 78 9.56 0.48 11.44
C VAL A 78 8.70 1.75 11.43
N ASP A 79 8.34 2.27 10.25
CA ASP A 79 7.46 3.43 10.10
C ASP A 79 6.49 3.26 8.92
N VAL A 80 5.24 3.65 9.14
CA VAL A 80 4.16 3.61 8.16
C VAL A 80 3.50 4.98 8.06
N THR A 81 3.45 5.53 6.85
CA THR A 81 2.64 6.70 6.53
C THR A 81 1.55 6.32 5.55
N SER A 82 0.30 6.45 5.99
CA SER A 82 -0.89 6.11 5.21
C SER A 82 -1.66 7.34 4.77
N PHE A 83 -2.01 7.38 3.50
CA PHE A 83 -2.79 8.46 2.88
C PHE A 83 -4.14 7.91 2.44
N LEU A 84 -5.20 8.28 3.17
CA LEU A 84 -6.58 8.06 2.75
C LEU A 84 -7.06 9.25 1.91
N VAL A 85 -8.19 9.13 1.21
CA VAL A 85 -8.88 10.28 0.57
C VAL A 85 -10.10 10.75 1.37
N ASN A 86 -10.62 9.91 2.26
CA ASN A 86 -11.76 10.23 3.11
C ASN A 86 -11.60 9.53 4.48
N MET A 87 -11.85 10.25 5.59
CA MET A 87 -11.72 9.66 6.94
C MET A 87 -12.86 8.72 7.33
N ASN A 88 -13.96 8.69 6.57
CA ASN A 88 -14.99 7.66 6.74
C ASN A 88 -14.44 6.25 6.48
N ASP A 89 -13.37 6.13 5.71
CA ASP A 89 -12.70 4.85 5.43
C ASP A 89 -11.76 4.39 6.55
N PHE A 90 -11.51 5.22 7.57
CA PHE A 90 -10.51 4.95 8.60
C PHE A 90 -10.80 3.66 9.39
N ALA A 91 -12.06 3.36 9.68
CA ALA A 91 -12.42 2.12 10.39
C ALA A 91 -12.10 0.87 9.57
N GLY A 92 -12.47 0.85 8.28
CA GLY A 92 -12.17 -0.25 7.37
C GLY A 92 -10.67 -0.41 7.12
N TYR A 93 -9.96 0.71 6.93
CA TYR A 93 -8.50 0.74 6.86
C TYR A 93 -7.86 0.09 8.09
N ASN A 94 -8.25 0.48 9.31
CA ASN A 94 -7.67 -0.05 10.53
C ASN A 94 -7.91 -1.55 10.70
N LYS A 95 -9.12 -2.02 10.38
CA LYS A 95 -9.47 -3.43 10.43
C LYS A 95 -8.54 -4.26 9.53
N ALA A 96 -8.37 -3.84 8.27
CA ALA A 96 -7.47 -4.52 7.35
C ALA A 96 -6.00 -4.39 7.75
N TYR A 97 -5.57 -3.23 8.25
CA TYR A 97 -4.19 -3.00 8.70
C TYR A 97 -3.78 -3.92 9.86
N ALA A 98 -4.69 -4.12 10.83
CA ALA A 98 -4.46 -4.95 12.01
C ALA A 98 -4.31 -6.46 11.70
N GLU A 99 -4.61 -6.88 10.48
CA GLU A 99 -4.35 -8.26 10.01
C GLU A 99 -2.85 -8.51 9.76
N PHE A 100 -2.06 -7.45 9.56
CA PHE A 100 -0.64 -7.54 9.16
C PHE A 100 0.34 -7.03 10.22
N PHE A 101 -0.07 -6.03 11.01
CA PHE A 101 0.79 -5.40 12.01
C PHE A 101 0.19 -5.52 13.40
N ASP A 102 0.97 -6.07 14.32
CA ASP A 102 0.62 -6.14 15.74
C ASP A 102 0.59 -4.73 16.35
N LYS A 103 -0.41 -4.46 17.19
CA LYS A 103 -0.63 -3.13 17.77
C LYS A 103 0.47 -2.72 18.75
N GLU A 104 1.00 -3.67 19.51
CA GLU A 104 1.93 -3.39 20.61
C GLU A 104 3.39 -3.42 20.15
N THR A 105 3.69 -4.20 19.11
CA THR A 105 5.06 -4.44 18.62
C THR A 105 5.29 -3.99 17.17
N GLY A 106 4.25 -3.51 16.49
CA GLY A 106 4.33 -3.04 15.10
C GLY A 106 5.04 -1.69 14.93
N PRO A 107 5.11 -1.20 13.68
CA PRO A 107 5.76 0.07 13.35
C PRO A 107 5.03 1.28 13.91
N THR A 108 5.74 2.41 14.02
CA THR A 108 5.09 3.70 14.19
C THR A 108 4.19 4.00 12.99
N ARG A 109 3.10 4.75 13.22
CA ARG A 109 2.11 4.97 12.17
C ARG A 109 1.52 6.37 12.19
N THR A 110 1.47 6.99 11.01
CA THR A 110 0.70 8.21 10.74
C THR A 110 -0.38 7.92 9.70
N THR A 111 -1.59 8.46 9.88
CA THR A 111 -2.66 8.37 8.88
C THR A 111 -3.33 9.72 8.72
N VAL A 112 -3.44 10.17 7.47
CA VAL A 112 -4.09 11.44 7.11
C VAL A 112 -5.02 11.22 5.91
N ALA A 113 -6.02 12.07 5.77
CA ALA A 113 -6.77 12.19 4.51
C ALA A 113 -6.17 13.31 3.66
N VAL A 114 -5.70 12.97 2.47
CA VAL A 114 -5.21 13.92 1.46
C VAL A 114 -6.32 14.30 0.49
N HIS A 115 -6.13 15.38 -0.26
CA HIS A 115 -7.13 15.82 -1.23
C HIS A 115 -7.40 14.75 -2.30
N GLN A 116 -6.34 14.19 -2.89
CA GLN A 116 -6.42 13.18 -3.96
C GLN A 116 -5.17 12.28 -3.98
N LEU A 117 -5.34 11.05 -4.47
CA LEU A 117 -4.27 10.11 -4.81
C LEU A 117 -4.02 10.09 -6.33
N PRO A 118 -2.92 9.47 -6.83
CA PRO A 118 -2.56 9.48 -8.24
C PRO A 118 -3.55 8.81 -9.21
N HIS A 119 -4.62 8.19 -8.70
CA HIS A 119 -5.70 7.61 -9.49
C HIS A 119 -7.03 7.73 -8.73
N PRO A 120 -8.15 8.08 -9.40
CA PRO A 120 -9.43 8.38 -8.73
C PRO A 120 -10.05 7.17 -8.02
N ASP A 121 -9.72 5.95 -8.45
CA ASP A 121 -10.25 4.73 -7.82
C ASP A 121 -9.44 4.30 -6.57
N LEU A 122 -8.36 5.00 -6.23
CA LEU A 122 -7.58 4.71 -5.03
C LEU A 122 -8.17 5.44 -3.83
N VAL A 123 -8.44 4.69 -2.76
CA VAL A 123 -8.88 5.25 -1.48
C VAL A 123 -7.81 5.18 -0.39
N VAL A 124 -6.71 4.47 -0.66
CA VAL A 124 -5.56 4.33 0.23
C VAL A 124 -4.26 4.18 -0.57
N GLU A 125 -3.22 4.89 -0.15
CA GLU A 125 -1.83 4.69 -0.55
C GLU A 125 -0.95 4.66 0.70
N ILE A 126 0.02 3.75 0.76
CA ILE A 126 0.88 3.60 1.94
C ILE A 126 2.34 3.68 1.54
N LYS A 127 3.12 4.45 2.30
CA LYS A 127 4.57 4.51 2.25
C LYS A 127 5.14 3.88 3.52
N VAL A 128 6.21 3.10 3.40
CA VAL A 128 6.89 2.51 4.57
C VAL A 128 8.40 2.71 4.55
N MET A 129 8.97 2.73 5.76
CA MET A 129 10.39 2.56 6.01
C MET A 129 10.61 1.25 6.76
N ALA A 130 11.60 0.47 6.37
CA ALA A 130 12.02 -0.75 7.05
C ALA A 130 13.49 -0.68 7.47
N TYR A 131 13.85 -1.46 8.49
CA TYR A 131 15.19 -1.60 9.00
C TYR A 131 15.60 -3.08 8.98
N LYS A 132 16.59 -3.41 8.17
CA LYS A 132 17.12 -4.77 7.98
C LYS A 132 18.63 -4.69 7.72
N PRO A 133 19.46 -5.03 8.73
CA PRO A 133 20.91 -5.14 8.54
C PRO A 133 21.27 -6.15 7.45
N ILE A 134 22.38 -5.87 6.76
CA ILE A 134 22.96 -6.72 5.70
C ILE A 134 23.69 -7.93 6.31
#